data_AF-A0A0A9VT35-F1
#
_entry.id   AF-A0A0A9VT35-F1
#
_cell.length_a   1.000
_cell.length_b   1.000
_cell.length_c   1.000
_cell.angle_alpha   90.00
_cell.angle_beta   90.00
_cell.angle_gamma   90.00
#
_symmetry.space_group_name_H-M   'P 1'
#
loop_
_entity.id
_entity.type
_entity.pdbx_description
1 polymer ?
#
loop_
_entity_poly.entity_id
_entity_poly.type
_entity_poly.pdbx_seq_one_letter_code
_entity_poly.pdbx_strand_id
1 'polypeptide(L)'
;NKNNALPIVLPEFNPDKPDCDSRAWCTTVNLCMQENPLTGANLVLALSRSLKGSASTWLSQISFAGMTWDQFQEIFLARYDCTESPAALLMNNLGSRPKEGECYSAYAGRFFNTLMASWQKMTVEQIGVATVLAHMAQFDPRIQRMAFTSDISSREGLLKELKAISYRKRPAVSVPLDIKRFR
;
A
#
# COMPACT_ATOMS: atom_id res chain seq x y z
N ASN A 1 27.71 28.31 -29.63
CA ASN A 1 26.50 28.61 -28.84
C ASN A 1 25.98 27.34 -28.19
N LYS A 2 26.35 27.10 -26.93
CA LYS A 2 25.75 26.04 -26.11
C LYS A 2 24.42 26.58 -25.60
N ASN A 3 23.30 26.10 -26.13
CA ASN A 3 21.99 26.39 -25.57
C ASN A 3 21.97 25.90 -24.12
N ASN A 4 22.03 26.83 -23.17
CA ASN A 4 21.71 26.57 -21.77
C ASN A 4 20.21 26.27 -21.68
N ALA A 5 19.83 25.02 -21.96
CA ALA A 5 18.53 24.51 -21.55
C ALA A 5 18.54 24.51 -20.02
N LEU A 6 17.67 25.32 -19.40
CA LEU A 6 17.49 25.31 -17.95
C LEU A 6 17.21 23.85 -17.53
N PRO A 7 17.94 23.31 -16.54
CA PRO A 7 17.66 21.95 -16.07
C PRO A 7 16.23 21.93 -15.55
N ILE A 8 15.43 20.96 -16.00
CA ILE A 8 14.06 20.78 -15.51
C ILE A 8 14.12 20.65 -13.99
N VAL A 9 13.42 21.54 -13.31
CA VAL A 9 13.29 21.50 -11.85
C VAL A 9 11.98 20.80 -11.54
N LEU A 10 12.07 19.57 -11.06
CA LEU A 10 10.91 18.86 -10.54
C LEU A 10 10.48 19.47 -9.20
N PRO A 11 9.16 19.52 -8.92
CA PRO A 11 8.66 20.00 -7.63
C PRO A 11 9.22 19.18 -6.47
N GLU A 12 9.42 19.81 -5.31
CA GLU A 12 9.90 19.13 -4.11
C GLU A 12 8.87 18.11 -3.61
N PHE A 13 9.33 16.92 -3.23
CA PHE A 13 8.53 15.92 -2.52
C PHE A 13 9.23 15.53 -1.23
N ASN A 14 8.51 15.67 -0.11
CA ASN A 14 9.01 15.29 1.20
C ASN A 14 7.92 14.54 1.98
N PRO A 15 7.99 13.20 2.04
CA PRO A 15 6.97 12.38 2.72
C PRO A 15 7.01 12.48 4.25
N ASP A 16 7.98 13.21 4.81
CA ASP A 16 8.09 13.47 6.24
C ASP A 16 7.30 14.73 6.65
N LYS A 17 6.79 15.50 5.68
CA LYS A 17 5.87 16.63 5.91
C LYS A 17 4.40 16.14 5.86
N PRO A 18 3.51 16.62 6.75
CA PRO A 18 2.13 16.16 6.86
C PRO A 18 1.23 16.52 5.65
N ASP A 19 1.61 17.55 4.87
CA ASP A 19 0.80 18.04 3.73
C ASP A 19 1.26 17.48 2.37
N CYS A 20 1.99 16.37 2.36
CA CYS A 20 2.60 15.83 1.13
C CYS A 20 1.71 14.76 0.48
N ASP A 21 1.01 15.14 -0.59
CA ASP A 21 0.23 14.23 -1.44
C ASP A 21 1.11 13.67 -2.57
N SER A 22 1.38 12.37 -2.51
CA SER A 22 2.19 11.62 -3.47
C SER A 22 1.55 11.54 -4.85
N ARG A 23 0.22 11.46 -4.94
CA ARG A 23 -0.53 11.38 -6.20
C ARG A 23 -0.59 12.74 -6.88
N ALA A 24 -0.84 13.81 -6.12
CA ALA A 24 -0.80 15.17 -6.64
C ALA A 24 0.62 15.53 -7.14
N TRP A 25 1.66 15.12 -6.40
CA TRP A 25 3.04 15.31 -6.83
C TRP A 25 3.35 14.55 -8.13
N CYS A 26 3.00 13.25 -8.20
CA CYS A 26 3.18 12.46 -9.42
C CYS A 26 2.47 13.07 -10.63
N THR A 27 1.24 13.57 -10.46
CA THR A 27 0.48 14.22 -11.53
C THR A 27 1.21 15.46 -12.05
N THR A 28 1.76 16.27 -11.14
CA THR A 28 2.51 17.48 -11.49
C THR A 28 3.79 17.14 -12.24
N VAL A 29 4.54 16.13 -11.79
CA VAL A 29 5.75 15.67 -12.48
C VAL A 29 5.42 15.08 -13.84
N ASN A 30 4.30 14.37 -13.97
CA ASN A 30 3.88 13.79 -15.23
C ASN A 30 3.65 14.87 -16.30
N LEU A 31 3.10 16.04 -15.92
CA LEU A 31 3.00 17.19 -16.82
C LEU A 31 4.38 17.70 -17.27
N CYS A 32 5.35 17.81 -16.35
CA CYS A 32 6.72 18.19 -16.70
C CYS A 32 7.40 17.18 -17.66
N MET A 33 7.13 15.89 -17.47
CA MET A 33 7.70 14.82 -18.29
C MET A 33 7.04 14.71 -19.68
N GLN A 34 5.78 15.14 -19.83
CA GLN A 34 5.12 15.23 -21.14
C GLN A 34 5.77 16.30 -22.03
N GLU A 35 6.18 17.43 -21.45
CA GLU A 35 6.82 18.51 -22.19
C GLU A 35 8.29 18.20 -22.51
N ASN A 36 9.00 17.51 -21.61
CA ASN A 36 10.40 17.15 -21.82
C ASN A 36 10.76 15.84 -21.08
N PRO A 37 10.68 14.68 -21.76
CA PRO A 37 10.87 13.39 -21.12
C PRO A 37 12.32 13.16 -20.69
N LEU A 38 12.51 12.88 -19.40
CA LEU A 38 13.81 12.51 -18.83
C LEU A 38 13.95 11.00 -18.72
N THR A 39 15.14 10.49 -19.03
CA THR A 39 15.47 9.06 -18.91
C THR A 39 16.85 8.84 -18.33
N GLY A 40 17.07 7.69 -17.70
CA GLY A 40 18.38 7.25 -17.22
C GLY A 40 19.00 8.23 -16.21
N ALA A 41 20.27 8.59 -16.41
CA ALA A 41 21.02 9.42 -15.46
C ALA A 41 20.40 10.82 -15.25
N ASN A 42 19.82 11.43 -16.29
CA ASN A 42 19.18 12.74 -16.17
C ASN A 42 17.93 12.69 -15.29
N LEU A 43 17.16 11.61 -15.40
CA LEU A 43 15.99 11.37 -14.54
C LEU A 43 16.43 11.20 -13.08
N VAL A 44 17.42 10.34 -12.82
CA VAL A 44 17.92 10.09 -11.46
C VAL A 44 18.48 11.38 -10.82
N LEU A 45 19.18 12.22 -11.59
CA LEU A 45 19.68 13.51 -11.10
C LEU A 45 18.56 14.52 -10.83
N ALA A 46 17.49 14.52 -11.62
CA ALA A 46 16.33 15.37 -11.35
C ALA A 46 15.60 14.91 -10.07
N LEU A 47 15.39 13.61 -9.94
CA LEU A 47 14.74 12.99 -8.77
C LEU A 47 15.52 13.18 -7.48
N SER A 48 16.86 13.08 -7.51
CA SER A 48 17.69 13.28 -6.31
C SER A 48 17.63 14.71 -5.78
N ARG A 49 17.34 15.69 -6.65
CA ARG A 49 17.14 17.08 -6.26
C ARG A 49 15.74 17.32 -5.70
N SER A 50 14.71 16.67 -6.24
CA SER A 50 13.31 16.86 -5.84
C SER A 50 12.90 16.07 -4.60
N LEU A 51 13.39 14.84 -4.44
CA LEU A 51 13.05 13.99 -3.29
C LEU A 51 13.87 14.41 -2.06
N LYS A 52 13.18 14.65 -0.94
CA LYS A 52 13.79 15.03 0.35
C LYS A 52 13.48 14.00 1.44
N GLY A 53 14.22 14.11 2.55
CA GLY A 53 14.01 13.28 3.73
C GLY A 53 14.12 11.79 3.42
N SER A 54 13.20 11.00 3.94
CA SER A 54 13.17 9.55 3.74
C SER A 54 13.06 9.12 2.27
N ALA A 55 12.48 9.95 1.39
CA ALA A 55 12.40 9.66 -0.05
C ALA A 55 13.75 9.78 -0.78
N SER A 56 14.63 10.68 -0.33
CA SER A 56 15.96 10.83 -0.93
C SER A 56 16.82 9.59 -0.69
N THR A 57 16.80 9.08 0.56
CA THR A 57 17.49 7.84 0.92
C THR A 57 16.96 6.64 0.15
N TRP A 58 15.64 6.58 -0.06
CA TRP A 58 14.98 5.49 -0.78
C TRP A 58 15.31 5.49 -2.28
N LEU A 59 15.46 6.66 -2.92
CA LEU A 59 15.85 6.75 -4.34
C LEU A 59 17.16 6.01 -4.64
N SER A 60 18.13 6.09 -3.74
CA SER A 60 19.42 5.42 -3.89
C SER A 60 19.32 3.89 -3.87
N GLN A 61 18.23 3.33 -3.33
CA GLN A 61 18.01 1.88 -3.23
C GLN A 61 17.29 1.31 -4.46
N ILE A 62 16.52 2.14 -5.16
CA ILE A 62 15.66 1.72 -6.27
C ILE A 62 16.15 2.17 -7.64
N SER A 63 17.10 3.11 -7.70
CA SER A 63 17.64 3.63 -8.96
C SER A 63 18.53 2.61 -9.68
N PHE A 64 18.35 2.51 -11.00
CA PHE A 64 19.14 1.65 -11.88
C PHE A 64 19.41 2.33 -13.23
N ALA A 65 20.42 1.82 -13.95
CA ALA A 65 20.82 2.37 -15.25
C ALA A 65 19.68 2.24 -16.27
N GLY A 66 19.33 3.34 -16.94
CA GLY A 66 18.28 3.35 -17.97
C GLY A 66 16.85 3.41 -17.43
N MET A 67 16.66 3.62 -16.13
CA MET A 67 15.33 3.82 -15.53
C MET A 67 14.51 4.88 -16.29
N THR A 68 13.26 4.55 -16.60
CA THR A 68 12.29 5.48 -17.21
C THR A 68 11.39 6.12 -16.16
N TRP A 69 10.73 7.22 -16.52
CA TRP A 69 9.75 7.87 -15.64
C TRP A 69 8.61 6.92 -15.28
N ASP A 70 8.05 6.19 -16.24
CA ASP A 70 6.93 5.26 -15.99
C ASP A 70 7.30 4.17 -14.96
N GLN A 71 8.50 3.60 -15.09
CA GLN A 71 9.02 2.61 -14.14
C GLN A 71 9.21 3.22 -12.75
N PHE A 72 9.78 4.42 -12.67
CA PHE A 72 9.92 5.12 -11.40
C PHE A 72 8.56 5.44 -10.78
N GLN A 73 7.60 5.93 -11.58
CA GLN A 73 6.26 6.28 -11.13
C GLN A 73 5.52 5.07 -10.54
N GLU A 74 5.61 3.91 -11.19
CA GLU A 74 5.02 2.68 -10.67
C GLU A 74 5.61 2.31 -9.30
N ILE A 75 6.93 2.32 -9.18
CA ILE A 75 7.65 2.01 -7.94
C ILE A 75 7.35 3.05 -6.84
N PHE A 76 7.24 4.32 -7.22
CA PHE A 76 6.94 5.45 -6.33
C PHE A 76 5.51 5.40 -5.79
N LEU A 77 4.52 5.19 -6.66
CA LEU A 77 3.11 5.09 -6.26
C LEU A 77 2.88 3.83 -5.40
N ALA A 78 3.53 2.71 -5.72
CA ALA A 78 3.47 1.53 -4.86
C ALA A 78 3.99 1.81 -3.43
N ARG A 79 4.96 2.73 -3.27
CA ARG A 79 5.55 3.09 -1.97
C ARG A 79 4.78 4.18 -1.22
N TYR A 80 4.36 5.24 -1.91
CA TYR A 80 3.86 6.47 -1.30
C TYR A 80 2.38 6.75 -1.58
N ASP A 81 1.79 6.09 -2.58
CA ASP A 81 0.36 6.12 -2.90
C ASP A 81 -0.26 4.74 -2.64
N CYS A 82 0.32 3.99 -1.69
CA CYS A 82 -0.19 2.69 -1.25
C CYS A 82 -1.57 2.92 -0.62
N THR A 83 -2.58 2.96 -1.48
CA THR A 83 -4.01 2.95 -1.21
C THR A 83 -4.48 1.59 -0.70
N GLU A 84 -3.58 0.59 -0.73
CA GLU A 84 -3.82 -0.70 -0.13
C GLU A 84 -3.70 -0.59 1.39
N SER A 85 -4.80 -0.88 2.10
CA SER A 85 -4.78 -0.82 3.56
C SER A 85 -3.73 -1.79 4.11
N PRO A 86 -3.18 -1.53 5.31
CA PRO A 86 -2.25 -2.46 5.96
C PRO A 86 -2.81 -3.89 6.12
N ALA A 87 -4.14 -4.03 6.24
CA ALA A 87 -4.78 -5.34 6.29
C ALA A 87 -4.76 -6.03 4.91
N ALA A 88 -5.08 -5.31 3.85
CA ALA A 88 -5.04 -5.84 2.48
C ALA A 88 -3.63 -6.24 2.05
N LEU A 89 -2.63 -5.41 2.36
CA LEU A 89 -1.23 -5.71 2.08
C LEU A 89 -0.79 -6.97 2.84
N LEU A 90 -1.18 -7.12 4.10
CA LEU A 90 -0.92 -8.34 4.86
C LEU A 90 -1.63 -9.56 4.25
N MET A 91 -2.88 -9.43 3.81
CA MET A 91 -3.61 -10.51 3.14
C MET A 91 -2.90 -10.99 1.86
N ASN A 92 -2.46 -10.07 1.01
CA ASN A 92 -1.77 -10.40 -0.23
C ASN A 92 -0.44 -11.11 0.04
N ASN A 93 0.30 -10.64 1.05
CA ASN A 93 1.55 -11.27 1.44
C ASN A 93 1.31 -12.67 2.03
N LEU A 94 0.30 -12.85 2.89
CA LEU A 94 -0.08 -14.17 3.43
C LEU A 94 -0.54 -15.15 2.36
N GLY A 95 -1.15 -14.67 1.28
CA GLY A 95 -1.53 -15.47 0.12
C GLY A 95 -0.39 -15.76 -0.87
N SER A 96 0.72 -15.04 -0.75
CA SER A 96 1.87 -15.19 -1.65
C SER A 96 2.65 -16.48 -1.38
N ARG A 97 3.41 -16.94 -2.39
CA ARG A 97 4.31 -18.09 -2.28
C ARG A 97 5.74 -17.70 -2.69
N PRO A 98 6.77 -18.39 -2.19
CA PRO A 98 8.13 -18.25 -2.71
C PRO A 98 8.15 -18.49 -4.23
N LYS A 99 8.98 -17.72 -4.95
CA LYS A 99 9.19 -17.94 -6.39
C LYS A 99 9.97 -19.24 -6.62
N GLU A 100 9.86 -19.79 -7.83
CA GLU A 100 10.62 -20.97 -8.22
C GLU A 100 12.13 -20.71 -8.10
N GLY A 101 12.83 -21.52 -7.30
CA GLY A 101 14.25 -21.34 -7.01
C GLY A 101 14.60 -20.23 -6.00
N GLU A 102 13.63 -19.52 -5.42
CA GLU A 102 13.89 -18.51 -4.37
C GLU A 102 14.24 -19.19 -3.04
N CYS A 103 15.33 -18.74 -2.41
CA CYS A 103 15.67 -19.19 -1.07
C CYS A 103 14.66 -18.65 -0.05
N TYR A 104 14.29 -19.47 0.94
CA TYR A 104 13.35 -19.07 1.99
C TYR A 104 13.80 -17.83 2.77
N SER A 105 15.11 -17.61 2.95
CA SER A 105 15.61 -16.39 3.61
C SER A 105 15.36 -15.13 2.76
N ALA A 106 15.50 -15.24 1.43
CA ALA A 106 15.21 -14.15 0.51
C ALA A 106 13.70 -13.85 0.46
N TYR A 107 12.86 -14.88 0.43
CA TYR A 107 11.41 -14.74 0.52
C TYR A 107 10.99 -14.07 1.83
N ALA A 108 11.48 -14.58 2.98
CA ALA A 108 11.18 -14.03 4.29
C ALA A 108 11.67 -12.58 4.42
N GLY A 109 12.87 -12.27 3.91
CA GLY A 109 13.42 -10.91 3.91
C GLY A 109 12.56 -9.94 3.09
N ARG A 110 12.10 -10.34 1.91
CA ARG A 110 11.18 -9.55 1.08
C ARG A 110 9.86 -9.29 1.80
N PHE A 111 9.25 -10.34 2.35
CA PHE A 111 8.01 -10.24 3.12
C PHE A 111 8.17 -9.28 4.31
N PHE A 112 9.24 -9.45 5.07
CA PHE A 112 9.53 -8.64 6.26
C PHE A 112 9.74 -7.17 5.90
N ASN A 113 10.50 -6.89 4.83
CA ASN A 113 10.73 -5.54 4.35
C ASN A 113 9.43 -4.86 3.91
N THR A 114 8.54 -5.59 3.23
CA THR A 114 7.23 -5.09 2.82
C THR A 114 6.36 -4.72 4.02
N LEU A 115 6.30 -5.56 5.06
CA LEU A 115 5.57 -5.23 6.29
C LEU A 115 6.17 -4.04 7.03
N MET A 116 7.49 -4.02 7.24
CA MET A 116 8.17 -2.94 7.94
C MET A 116 8.01 -1.61 7.21
N ALA A 117 8.04 -1.62 5.88
CA ALA A 117 7.79 -0.45 5.05
C ALA A 117 6.36 0.09 5.23
N SER A 118 5.36 -0.79 5.36
CA SER A 118 3.96 -0.43 5.59
C SER A 118 3.70 0.05 7.02
N TRP A 119 4.30 -0.61 8.01
CA TRP A 119 4.02 -0.37 9.43
C TRP A 119 4.90 0.69 10.08
N GLN A 120 5.85 1.29 9.34
CA GLN A 120 6.82 2.26 9.88
C GLN A 120 6.19 3.43 10.65
N LYS A 121 4.99 3.86 10.25
CA LYS A 121 4.26 5.00 10.86
C LYS A 121 3.03 4.55 11.67
N MET A 122 2.85 3.25 11.90
CA MET A 122 1.68 2.71 12.57
C MET A 122 1.92 2.51 14.06
N THR A 123 0.87 2.64 14.85
CA THR A 123 0.89 2.24 16.27
C THR A 123 0.76 0.72 16.41
N VAL A 124 1.16 0.19 17.57
CA VAL A 124 0.98 -1.24 17.90
C VAL A 124 -0.49 -1.64 17.77
N GLU A 125 -1.42 -0.77 18.16
CA GLU A 125 -2.85 -1.00 18.03
C GLU A 125 -3.27 -1.12 16.55
N GLN A 126 -2.82 -0.20 15.70
CA GLN A 126 -3.14 -0.22 14.27
C GLN A 126 -2.59 -1.48 13.59
N ILE A 127 -1.39 -1.93 13.97
CA ILE A 127 -0.82 -3.20 13.49
C ILE A 127 -1.70 -4.38 13.93
N GLY A 128 -2.14 -4.38 15.20
CA GLY A 128 -3.06 -5.39 15.73
C GLY A 128 -4.39 -5.42 14.97
N VAL A 129 -4.98 -4.24 14.71
CA VAL A 129 -6.21 -4.09 13.92
C VAL A 129 -6.04 -4.64 12.52
N ALA A 130 -4.96 -4.26 11.82
CA ALA A 130 -4.66 -4.73 10.47
C ALA A 130 -4.50 -6.25 10.42
N THR A 131 -3.81 -6.82 11.41
CA THR A 131 -3.58 -8.27 11.53
C THR A 131 -4.88 -9.03 11.75
N VAL A 132 -5.71 -8.59 12.68
CA VAL A 132 -7.01 -9.21 12.96
C VAL A 132 -7.93 -9.09 11.74
N LEU A 133 -7.98 -7.92 11.10
CA LEU A 133 -8.81 -7.69 9.92
C LEU A 133 -8.38 -8.58 8.74
N ALA A 134 -7.07 -8.68 8.47
CA ALA A 134 -6.52 -9.54 7.43
C ALA A 134 -6.83 -11.02 7.66
N HIS A 135 -6.76 -11.48 8.91
CA HIS A 135 -7.12 -12.85 9.27
C HIS A 135 -8.62 -13.10 9.09
N MET A 136 -9.47 -12.23 9.63
CA MET A 136 -10.93 -12.35 9.56
C MET A 136 -11.45 -12.31 8.11
N ALA A 137 -10.79 -11.55 7.24
CA ALA A 137 -11.11 -11.44 5.83
C ALA A 137 -10.96 -12.76 5.05
N GLN A 138 -10.20 -13.73 5.56
CA GLN A 138 -10.09 -15.07 4.94
C GLN A 138 -11.40 -15.87 5.04
N PHE A 139 -12.28 -15.52 5.97
CA PHE A 139 -13.50 -16.29 6.28
C PHE A 139 -14.78 -15.65 5.75
N ASP A 140 -14.77 -14.36 5.39
CA ASP A 140 -15.97 -13.64 4.97
C ASP A 140 -15.66 -12.59 3.87
N PRO A 141 -16.23 -12.72 2.65
CA PRO A 141 -15.98 -11.79 1.55
C PRO A 141 -16.35 -10.34 1.83
N ARG A 142 -17.26 -10.08 2.79
CA ARG A 142 -17.63 -8.71 3.19
C ARG A 142 -16.51 -8.07 4.00
N ILE A 143 -15.89 -8.85 4.87
CA ILE A 143 -14.71 -8.44 5.66
C ILE A 143 -13.51 -8.28 4.73
N GLN A 144 -13.36 -9.16 3.72
CA GLN A 144 -12.37 -8.98 2.67
C GLN A 144 -12.54 -7.63 1.97
N ARG A 145 -13.74 -7.28 1.50
CA ARG A 145 -13.99 -5.96 0.90
C ARG A 145 -13.60 -4.82 1.85
N MET A 146 -14.00 -4.92 3.12
CA MET A 146 -13.66 -3.94 4.16
C MET A 146 -12.15 -3.78 4.35
N ALA A 147 -11.37 -4.86 4.28
CA ALA A 147 -9.92 -4.80 4.33
C ALA A 147 -9.31 -3.99 3.18
N PHE A 148 -9.97 -3.86 2.02
CA PHE A 148 -9.47 -3.04 0.90
C PHE A 148 -10.01 -1.60 0.90
N THR A 149 -11.16 -1.35 1.52
CA THR A 149 -11.90 -0.07 1.32
C THR A 149 -12.03 0.79 2.57
N SER A 150 -11.70 0.26 3.75
CA SER A 150 -11.99 0.92 5.02
C SER A 150 -10.73 1.32 5.76
N ASP A 151 -10.69 2.58 6.21
CA ASP A 151 -9.63 3.10 7.08
C ASP A 151 -10.02 2.85 8.55
N ILE A 152 -9.75 1.63 9.03
CA ILE A 152 -10.00 1.23 10.42
C ILE A 152 -8.67 1.26 11.17
N SER A 153 -8.56 2.21 12.11
CA SER A 153 -7.32 2.46 12.85
C SER A 153 -7.40 2.16 14.35
N SER A 154 -8.59 1.80 14.88
CA SER A 154 -8.79 1.49 16.29
C SER A 154 -9.50 0.17 16.52
N ARG A 155 -9.28 -0.42 17.70
CA ARG A 155 -9.96 -1.64 18.12
C ARG A 155 -11.47 -1.46 18.18
N GLU A 156 -11.95 -0.33 18.70
CA GLU A 156 -13.38 -0.03 18.80
C GLU A 156 -14.03 0.06 17.41
N GLY A 157 -13.34 0.70 16.46
CA GLY A 157 -13.78 0.80 15.08
C GLY A 157 -13.93 -0.58 14.44
N LEU A 158 -12.90 -1.43 14.60
CA LEU A 158 -12.92 -2.80 14.09
C LEU A 158 -14.07 -3.62 14.68
N LEU A 159 -14.24 -3.62 16.00
CA LEU A 159 -15.29 -4.38 16.66
C LEU A 159 -16.69 -3.89 16.30
N LYS A 160 -16.86 -2.58 16.09
CA LYS A 160 -18.14 -2.00 15.65
C LYS A 160 -18.50 -2.50 14.24
N GLU A 161 -17.58 -2.47 13.30
CA GLU A 161 -17.82 -2.95 11.93
C GLU A 161 -18.08 -4.46 11.89
N LEU A 162 -17.29 -5.26 12.61
CA LEU A 162 -17.51 -6.71 12.69
C LEU A 162 -18.87 -7.06 13.28
N LYS A 163 -19.33 -6.31 14.31
CA LYS A 163 -20.70 -6.44 14.85
C LYS A 163 -21.75 -6.05 13.80
N ALA A 164 -21.57 -4.97 13.07
CA ALA A 164 -22.51 -4.58 12.02
C ALA A 164 -22.65 -5.66 10.93
N ILE A 165 -21.54 -6.32 10.56
CA ILE A 165 -21.54 -7.42 9.60
C ILE A 165 -22.24 -8.67 10.17
N SER A 166 -22.06 -8.97 11.46
CA SER A 166 -22.73 -10.10 12.11
C SER A 166 -24.24 -9.91 12.23
N TYR A 167 -24.73 -8.70 12.53
CA TYR A 167 -26.17 -8.41 12.54
C TYR A 167 -26.82 -8.48 11.15
N ARG A 168 -26.03 -8.33 10.06
CA ARG A 168 -26.48 -8.56 8.68
C ARG A 168 -26.48 -10.04 8.27
N LYS A 169 -25.94 -10.95 9.09
CA LYS A 169 -26.26 -12.38 9.00
C LYS A 169 -27.58 -12.54 9.77
N ARG A 170 -28.72 -12.67 9.09
CA ARG A 170 -29.98 -13.05 9.75
C ARG A 170 -29.68 -14.23 10.68
N PRO A 171 -30.13 -14.22 11.95
CA PRO A 171 -30.01 -15.41 12.78
C PRO A 171 -30.69 -16.54 12.02
N ALA A 172 -30.01 -17.70 11.93
CA ALA A 172 -30.64 -18.91 11.46
C ALA A 172 -31.94 -19.06 12.26
N VAL A 173 -33.07 -19.02 11.57
CA VAL A 173 -34.38 -19.26 12.18
C VAL A 173 -34.24 -20.57 12.92
N SER A 174 -34.30 -20.53 14.25
CA SER A 174 -34.43 -21.71 15.07
C SER A 174 -35.71 -22.39 14.63
N VAL A 175 -35.57 -23.42 13.79
CA VAL A 175 -36.69 -24.26 13.36
C VAL A 175 -37.32 -24.79 14.64
N PRO A 176 -38.60 -24.51 14.92
CA PRO A 176 -39.26 -25.11 16.08
C PRO A 176 -39.31 -26.62 15.87
N LEU A 177 -38.53 -27.36 16.65
CA LEU A 177 -38.77 -28.78 16.91
C LEU A 177 -40.15 -28.92 17.54
N ASP A 178 -41.13 -29.41 16.78
CA ASP A 178 -41.49 -30.82 16.78
C ASP A 178 -42.93 -30.99 16.27
N ILE A 179 -43.07 -31.65 15.12
CA ILE A 179 -44.35 -32.11 14.59
C ILE A 179 -44.68 -33.40 15.34
N LYS A 180 -45.47 -33.30 16.41
CA LYS A 180 -46.21 -34.47 16.92
C LYS A 180 -47.65 -34.42 16.43
N ARG A 181 -47.86 -35.02 15.26
CA ARG A 181 -49.14 -35.65 14.91
C ARG A 181 -48.88 -37.01 14.26
N PHE A 182 -49.63 -37.99 14.76
CA PHE A 182 -49.89 -39.35 14.26
C PHE A 182 -48.95 -40.48 14.71
N ARG A 183 -49.29 -41.13 15.82
CA ARG A 183 -50.13 -42.34 15.78
C ARG A 183 -50.87 -42.53 17.09
#